data_AF-A0A7S2N7E0-F1
#
_entry.id   AF-A0A7S2N7E0-F1
#
_cell.length_a   1.000
_cell.length_b   1.000
_cell.length_c   1.000
_cell.angle_alpha   90.00
_cell.angle_beta   90.00
_cell.angle_gamma   90.00
#
_symmetry.space_group_name_H-M   'P 1'
#
loop_
_entity.id
_entity.type
_entity.pdbx_description
1 polymer ?
#
loop_
_entity_poly.entity_id
_entity_poly.type
_entity_poly.pdbx_seq_one_letter_code
_entity_poly.pdbx_strand_id
1 'polypeptide(L)'
;EGQSIEPRWYCPILPMVLVNGADGIGTGWSTSVPNYNPRDIIRNIRRMLRGEKMEDMYPWYKGFTGTIAPSEKDDGKFDMTGCIQKQGDKLIITELPVKAWTQSYKEFLEECMPQDGKKEDSGDAWITDYREYHTENTVHFELTLSPEQMQLAEKNGLEKHFKLKTTIATSNMVLFDHEGKIAKYNSALEILKDFCQLRRRVYDERKAYLVAKLTREKEILSNKARFIFMVVKGELELRKKKKSDLLQELQRLGFKKMSELDALLEGRDAGAAAEGDAQPAAGGEDAEKTDYDYLLGMNLWSLTFEKVEEIKKLRDQKIEELNELKKTTIESMWDRDLGALLKALEDLEAAEAEEADAAAEAADGRRKKDAARGA
;
A
#
# COMPACT_ATOMS: atom_id res chain seq x y z
N GLU A 1 -20.11 -6.42 -22.00
CA GLU A 1 -19.76 -7.78 -21.53
C GLU A 1 -18.60 -8.29 -22.40
N GLY A 2 -17.53 -8.83 -21.80
CA GLY A 2 -16.30 -9.21 -22.52
C GLY A 2 -15.13 -8.24 -22.38
N GLN A 3 -15.29 -7.13 -21.66
CA GLN A 3 -14.15 -6.30 -21.24
C GLN A 3 -13.61 -6.83 -19.90
N SER A 4 -12.30 -7.00 -19.83
CA SER A 4 -11.63 -7.23 -18.54
C SER A 4 -11.83 -6.00 -17.67
N ILE A 5 -12.42 -6.19 -16.50
CA ILE A 5 -12.61 -5.16 -15.47
C ILE A 5 -11.60 -5.36 -14.33
N GLU A 6 -11.74 -4.59 -13.25
CA GLU A 6 -10.92 -4.72 -12.05
C GLU A 6 -10.97 -6.14 -11.44
N PRO A 7 -9.90 -6.58 -10.76
CA PRO A 7 -9.95 -7.81 -10.00
C PRO A 7 -10.94 -7.68 -8.83
N ARG A 8 -11.41 -8.81 -8.31
CA ARG A 8 -12.26 -8.84 -7.10
C ARG A 8 -11.62 -8.11 -5.92
N TRP A 9 -10.30 -8.20 -5.81
CA TRP A 9 -9.49 -7.48 -4.84
C TRP A 9 -8.04 -7.42 -5.32
N TYR A 10 -7.31 -6.39 -4.87
CA TYR A 10 -5.85 -6.38 -4.92
C TYR A 10 -5.28 -7.03 -3.65
N CYS A 11 -4.10 -7.65 -3.76
CA CYS A 11 -3.34 -8.12 -2.61
C CYS A 11 -2.14 -7.16 -2.39
N PRO A 12 -2.29 -6.11 -1.59
CA PRO A 12 -1.19 -5.21 -1.24
C PRO A 12 -0.10 -5.92 -0.40
N ILE A 13 1.03 -5.26 -0.17
CA ILE A 13 2.08 -5.76 0.76
C ILE A 13 1.77 -5.50 2.24
N LEU A 14 0.84 -4.58 2.52
CA LEU A 14 0.28 -4.27 3.84
C LEU A 14 -1.25 -4.37 3.80
N PRO A 15 -1.92 -4.74 4.92
CA PRO A 15 -3.37 -4.68 5.01
C PRO A 15 -3.85 -3.23 4.99
N MET A 16 -4.17 -2.70 3.81
CA MET A 16 -4.57 -1.29 3.65
C MET A 16 -5.83 -0.91 4.43
N VAL A 17 -6.68 -1.89 4.76
CA VAL A 17 -7.85 -1.71 5.65
C VAL A 17 -7.45 -1.26 7.07
N LEU A 18 -6.28 -1.66 7.55
CA LEU A 18 -5.74 -1.20 8.83
C LEU A 18 -4.99 0.13 8.68
N VAL A 19 -4.36 0.38 7.53
CA VAL A 19 -3.62 1.62 7.28
C VAL A 19 -4.56 2.83 7.20
N ASN A 20 -5.59 2.72 6.36
CA ASN A 20 -6.50 3.83 6.07
C ASN A 20 -7.80 3.77 6.87
N GLY A 21 -8.00 2.70 7.66
CA GLY A 21 -9.27 2.41 8.27
C GLY A 21 -10.35 2.00 7.25
N ALA A 22 -11.56 1.80 7.75
CA ALA A 22 -12.74 1.54 6.95
C ALA A 22 -14.00 1.93 7.75
N ASP A 23 -14.87 2.74 7.14
CA ASP A 23 -16.18 3.07 7.70
C ASP A 23 -17.25 2.75 6.65
N GLY A 24 -18.31 2.04 7.05
CA GLY A 24 -19.37 1.65 6.13
C GLY A 24 -20.64 1.18 6.82
N ILE A 25 -21.79 1.47 6.20
CA ILE A 25 -23.11 1.08 6.70
C ILE A 25 -23.84 0.33 5.57
N GLY A 26 -24.31 -0.88 5.88
CA GLY A 26 -25.11 -1.69 4.98
C GLY A 26 -26.36 -2.22 5.68
N THR A 27 -27.14 -3.03 4.96
CA THR A 27 -28.32 -3.67 5.54
C THR A 27 -27.88 -4.81 6.47
N GLY A 28 -28.11 -4.64 7.77
CA GLY A 28 -27.82 -5.66 8.79
C GLY A 28 -26.42 -5.59 9.42
N TRP A 29 -25.47 -4.86 8.82
CA TRP A 29 -24.12 -4.70 9.34
C TRP A 29 -23.60 -3.28 9.14
N SER A 30 -22.69 -2.87 10.02
CA SER A 30 -21.82 -1.71 9.83
C SER A 30 -20.39 -2.09 10.18
N THR A 31 -19.44 -1.32 9.69
CA THR A 31 -18.01 -1.50 9.98
C THR A 31 -17.40 -0.17 10.37
N SER A 32 -16.55 -0.20 11.39
CA SER A 32 -15.67 0.91 11.75
C SER A 32 -14.32 0.32 12.19
N VAL A 33 -13.33 0.50 11.33
CA VAL A 33 -11.94 0.12 11.54
C VAL A 33 -11.13 1.42 11.62
N PRO A 34 -10.46 1.72 12.74
CA PRO A 34 -9.60 2.89 12.82
C PRO A 34 -8.29 2.69 12.04
N ASN A 35 -7.55 3.78 11.86
CA ASN A 35 -6.25 3.76 11.23
C ASN A 35 -5.19 3.24 12.21
N TYR A 36 -4.16 2.59 11.67
CA TYR A 36 -3.02 2.07 12.42
C TYR A 36 -1.72 2.49 11.74
N ASN A 37 -0.66 2.62 12.54
CA ASN A 37 0.64 3.03 12.05
C ASN A 37 1.23 1.98 11.09
N PRO A 38 1.55 2.33 9.82
CA PRO A 38 2.17 1.41 8.87
C PRO A 38 3.44 0.75 9.42
N ARG A 39 4.24 1.47 10.23
CA ARG A 39 5.48 0.94 10.81
C ARG A 39 5.22 -0.14 11.85
N ASP A 40 4.15 -0.02 12.65
CA ASP A 40 3.74 -1.05 13.61
C ASP A 40 3.21 -2.29 12.90
N ILE A 41 2.42 -2.08 11.84
CA ILE A 41 1.93 -3.16 10.97
C ILE A 41 3.12 -3.92 10.34
N ILE A 42 4.09 -3.19 9.77
CA ILE A 42 5.31 -3.77 9.19
C ILE A 42 6.10 -4.56 10.24
N ARG A 43 6.26 -4.02 11.45
CA ARG A 43 6.93 -4.70 12.56
C ARG A 43 6.25 -6.02 12.88
N ASN A 44 4.92 -6.04 12.97
CA ASN A 44 4.17 -7.26 13.24
C ASN A 44 4.20 -8.28 12.09
N ILE A 45 4.16 -7.82 10.83
CA ILE A 45 4.35 -8.71 9.67
C ILE A 45 5.73 -9.39 9.77
N ARG A 46 6.79 -8.61 10.05
CA ARG A 46 8.15 -9.15 10.23
C ARG A 46 8.24 -10.15 11.38
N ARG A 47 7.61 -9.86 12.52
CA ARG A 47 7.52 -10.80 13.66
C ARG A 47 6.88 -12.11 13.23
N MET A 48 5.74 -12.03 12.54
CA MET A 48 5.04 -13.21 12.05
C MET A 48 5.88 -14.01 11.03
N LEU A 49 6.59 -13.34 10.11
CA LEU A 49 7.50 -14.01 9.17
C LEU A 49 8.65 -14.75 9.87
N ARG A 50 9.04 -14.32 11.08
CA ARG A 50 10.05 -14.98 11.93
C ARG A 50 9.46 -16.02 12.88
N GLY A 51 8.14 -16.22 12.88
CA GLY A 51 7.46 -17.09 13.85
C GLY A 51 7.39 -16.51 15.27
N GLU A 52 7.60 -15.22 15.42
CA GLU A 52 7.49 -14.50 16.70
C GLU A 52 6.05 -14.08 16.98
N LYS A 53 5.71 -13.89 18.26
CA LYS A 53 4.40 -13.36 18.68
C LYS A 53 4.26 -11.91 18.23
N MET A 54 3.11 -11.56 17.64
CA MET A 54 2.77 -10.17 17.31
C MET A 54 2.53 -9.34 18.58
N GLU A 55 2.87 -8.06 18.51
CA GLU A 55 2.62 -7.05 19.54
C GLU A 55 1.28 -6.36 19.30
N ASP A 56 0.65 -5.91 20.37
CA ASP A 56 -0.59 -5.14 20.27
C ASP A 56 -0.36 -3.86 19.47
N MET A 57 -1.35 -3.50 18.65
CA MET A 57 -1.35 -2.28 17.86
C MET A 57 -2.46 -1.37 18.35
N TYR A 58 -2.18 -0.08 18.39
CA TYR A 58 -3.14 0.93 18.82
C TYR A 58 -3.51 1.85 17.66
N PRO A 59 -4.74 2.40 17.64
CA PRO A 59 -5.14 3.36 16.64
C PRO A 59 -4.16 4.53 16.56
N TRP A 60 -3.84 4.94 15.34
CA TRP A 60 -2.88 5.98 15.05
C TRP A 60 -3.24 6.69 13.74
N TYR A 61 -3.10 8.01 13.73
CA TYR A 61 -3.43 8.84 12.58
C TYR A 61 -2.21 9.70 12.22
N LYS A 62 -1.81 9.68 10.94
CA LYS A 62 -0.69 10.48 10.45
C LYS A 62 -0.95 11.97 10.69
N GLY A 63 0.03 12.66 11.27
CA GLY A 63 -0.05 14.10 11.56
C GLY A 63 -0.80 14.47 12.84
N PHE A 64 -1.53 13.53 13.47
CA PHE A 64 -2.18 13.80 14.74
C PHE A 64 -1.14 13.88 15.87
N THR A 65 -1.13 15.01 16.58
CA THR A 65 -0.15 15.33 17.64
C THR A 65 -0.70 15.13 19.06
N GLY A 66 -2.00 14.84 19.18
CA GLY A 66 -2.63 14.50 20.44
C GLY A 66 -2.30 13.09 20.91
N THR A 67 -3.00 12.63 21.94
CA THR A 67 -2.76 11.32 22.54
C THR A 67 -3.90 10.35 22.24
N ILE A 68 -3.56 9.11 21.86
CA ILE A 68 -4.50 7.99 21.78
C ILE A 68 -4.01 6.93 22.75
N ALA A 69 -4.82 6.61 23.76
CA ALA A 69 -4.48 5.63 24.78
C ALA A 69 -5.66 4.67 25.04
N PRO A 70 -5.40 3.42 25.45
CA PRO A 70 -6.46 2.54 25.92
C PRO A 70 -7.29 3.22 27.02
N SER A 71 -8.62 3.13 26.92
CA SER A 71 -9.50 3.71 27.92
C SER A 71 -9.40 2.93 29.23
N GLU A 72 -9.24 3.64 30.36
CA GLU A 72 -9.21 3.00 31.68
C GLU A 72 -10.57 2.43 32.10
N LYS A 73 -11.65 2.87 31.44
CA LYS A 73 -13.03 2.58 31.84
C LYS A 73 -13.68 1.44 31.05
N ASP A 74 -13.28 1.29 29.79
CA ASP A 74 -13.96 0.43 28.83
C ASP A 74 -12.93 -0.36 28.01
N ASP A 75 -13.02 -1.70 28.09
CA ASP A 75 -12.19 -2.57 27.25
C ASP A 75 -12.55 -2.42 25.76
N GLY A 76 -11.55 -2.50 24.88
CA GLY A 76 -11.71 -2.32 23.44
C GLY A 76 -12.04 -0.87 23.00
N LYS A 77 -11.93 0.12 23.89
CA LYS A 77 -12.06 1.54 23.57
C LYS A 77 -10.75 2.30 23.82
N PHE A 78 -10.57 3.37 23.06
CA PHE A 78 -9.42 4.26 23.13
C PHE A 78 -9.87 5.68 23.39
N ASP A 79 -9.27 6.32 24.38
CA ASP A 79 -9.43 7.72 24.67
C ASP A 79 -8.51 8.52 23.73
N MET A 80 -9.12 9.33 22.88
CA MET A 80 -8.42 10.24 21.97
C MET A 80 -8.56 11.66 22.47
N THR A 81 -7.43 12.29 22.73
CA THR A 81 -7.36 13.60 23.38
C THR A 81 -6.54 14.56 22.54
N GLY A 82 -7.10 15.73 22.22
CA GLY A 82 -6.39 16.84 21.58
C GLY A 82 -5.41 17.52 22.54
N CYS A 83 -4.82 18.63 22.09
CA CYS A 83 -3.79 19.34 22.85
C CYS A 83 -4.32 20.68 23.33
N ILE A 84 -4.36 20.88 24.65
CA ILE A 84 -4.66 22.16 25.30
C ILE A 84 -3.66 22.45 26.40
N GLN A 85 -3.16 23.68 26.44
CA GLN A 85 -2.19 24.11 27.44
C GLN A 85 -2.49 25.53 27.93
N LYS A 86 -2.27 25.79 29.21
CA LYS A 86 -2.34 27.13 29.78
C LYS A 86 -1.01 27.85 29.60
N GLN A 87 -1.04 29.05 29.03
CA GLN A 87 0.12 29.93 28.88
C GLN A 87 -0.24 31.32 29.41
N GLY A 88 0.23 31.63 30.63
CA GLY A 88 -0.17 32.84 31.36
C GLY A 88 -1.67 32.84 31.64
N ASP A 89 -2.36 33.88 31.17
CA ASP A 89 -3.81 34.06 31.33
C ASP A 89 -4.64 33.49 30.17
N LYS A 90 -3.99 32.82 29.21
CA LYS A 90 -4.63 32.25 28.01
C LYS A 90 -4.59 30.72 28.01
N LEU A 91 -5.55 30.12 27.32
CA LEU A 91 -5.52 28.71 26.93
C LEU A 91 -5.18 28.59 25.45
N ILE A 92 -4.26 27.70 25.11
CA ILE A 92 -3.83 27.46 23.75
C ILE A 92 -4.23 26.04 23.35
N ILE A 93 -5.04 25.93 22.31
CA ILE A 93 -5.44 24.65 21.71
C ILE A 93 -4.67 24.49 20.41
N THR A 94 -3.86 23.44 20.31
CA THR A 94 -3.01 23.17 19.13
C THR A 94 -3.39 21.91 18.38
N GLU A 95 -4.33 21.12 18.90
CA GLU A 95 -4.79 19.89 18.24
C GLU A 95 -6.22 19.57 18.65
N LEU A 96 -7.05 19.18 17.69
CA LEU A 96 -8.41 18.72 17.92
C LEU A 96 -8.47 17.19 17.81
N PRO A 97 -9.39 16.51 18.51
CA PRO A 97 -9.59 15.08 18.31
C PRO A 97 -9.86 14.74 16.83
N VAL A 98 -9.34 13.61 16.35
CA VAL A 98 -9.56 13.17 14.97
C VAL A 98 -11.06 13.10 14.67
N LYS A 99 -11.46 13.50 13.45
CA LYS A 99 -12.84 13.72 12.99
C LYS A 99 -13.55 14.96 13.57
N ALA A 100 -12.91 15.76 14.42
CA ALA A 100 -13.38 17.10 14.76
C ALA A 100 -12.81 18.12 13.76
N TRP A 101 -13.69 18.79 13.03
CA TRP A 101 -13.30 19.78 12.02
C TRP A 101 -13.12 21.16 12.64
N THR A 102 -12.09 21.90 12.20
CA THR A 102 -11.76 23.24 12.69
C THR A 102 -12.94 24.21 12.63
N GLN A 103 -13.70 24.22 11.54
CA GLN A 103 -14.85 25.10 11.36
C GLN A 103 -15.99 24.77 12.33
N SER A 104 -16.34 23.48 12.48
CA SER A 104 -17.38 23.07 13.45
C SER A 104 -16.94 23.33 14.90
N TYR A 105 -15.64 23.23 15.19
CA TYR A 105 -15.10 23.56 16.49
C TYR A 105 -15.12 25.07 16.77
N LYS A 106 -14.82 25.90 15.76
CA LYS A 106 -14.97 27.35 15.81
C LYS A 106 -16.40 27.76 16.14
N GLU A 107 -17.38 27.21 15.44
CA GLU A 107 -18.81 27.48 15.69
C GLU A 107 -19.18 27.15 17.15
N PHE A 108 -18.66 26.04 17.69
CA PHE A 108 -18.80 25.71 19.11
C PHE A 108 -18.18 26.77 20.04
N LEU A 109 -16.99 27.29 19.73
CA LEU A 109 -16.37 28.35 20.53
C LEU A 109 -17.20 29.65 20.49
N GLU A 110 -17.72 30.03 19.32
CA GLU A 110 -18.57 31.22 19.13
C GLU A 110 -19.91 31.10 19.88
N GLU A 111 -20.48 29.90 19.96
CA GLU A 111 -21.65 29.62 20.81
C GLU A 111 -21.35 29.79 22.31
N CYS A 112 -20.10 29.59 22.73
CA CYS A 112 -19.65 29.78 24.11
C CYS A 112 -19.27 31.23 24.45
N MET A 113 -19.46 32.17 23.52
CA MET A 113 -19.23 33.60 23.72
C MET A 113 -20.56 34.36 23.95
N PRO A 114 -20.51 35.57 24.54
CA PRO A 114 -21.68 36.43 24.63
C PRO A 114 -22.20 36.76 23.22
N GLN A 115 -23.47 36.47 22.94
CA GLN A 115 -24.12 36.81 21.67
C GLN A 115 -24.96 38.09 21.81
N ASP A 116 -24.81 39.03 20.87
CA ASP A 116 -25.61 40.25 20.82
C ASP A 116 -27.11 39.91 20.77
N GLY A 117 -27.83 40.22 21.86
CA GLY A 117 -29.28 40.02 21.98
C GLY A 117 -29.72 38.79 22.78
N LYS A 118 -28.81 37.93 23.26
CA LYS A 118 -29.11 36.92 24.31
C LYS A 118 -28.77 37.49 25.69
N LYS A 119 -29.62 37.24 26.70
CA LYS A 119 -29.35 37.66 28.08
C LYS A 119 -28.05 37.00 28.57
N GLU A 120 -27.20 37.79 29.23
CA GLU A 120 -25.93 37.36 29.87
C GLU A 120 -26.10 36.23 30.92
N ASP A 121 -27.33 35.91 31.32
CA ASP A 121 -27.66 34.88 32.33
C ASP A 121 -27.69 33.43 31.80
N SER A 122 -27.45 33.17 30.51
CA SER A 122 -27.22 31.79 30.06
C SER A 122 -25.80 31.39 30.45
N GLY A 123 -25.63 30.50 31.43
CA GLY A 123 -24.33 29.96 31.87
C GLY A 123 -23.49 29.23 30.80
N ASP A 124 -23.85 29.39 29.53
CA ASP A 124 -23.20 28.90 28.33
C ASP A 124 -22.17 29.89 27.76
N ALA A 125 -22.21 31.18 28.13
CA ALA A 125 -21.24 32.19 27.69
C ALA A 125 -20.09 32.36 28.69
N TRP A 126 -18.98 31.66 28.48
CA TRP A 126 -17.84 31.61 29.42
C TRP A 126 -16.47 31.87 28.74
N ILE A 127 -16.45 32.07 27.42
CA ILE A 127 -15.28 32.54 26.67
C ILE A 127 -15.41 34.05 26.44
N THR A 128 -14.34 34.81 26.75
CA THR A 128 -14.32 36.27 26.59
C THR A 128 -13.85 36.69 25.20
N ASP A 129 -12.77 36.08 24.71
CA ASP A 129 -12.19 36.36 23.40
C ASP A 129 -11.48 35.10 22.87
N TYR A 130 -11.37 34.94 21.55
CA TYR A 130 -10.49 33.96 20.95
C TYR A 130 -9.77 34.50 19.71
N ARG A 131 -8.57 33.98 19.45
CA ARG A 131 -7.80 34.25 18.22
C ARG A 131 -7.43 32.97 17.52
N GLU A 132 -7.44 33.00 16.19
CA GLU A 132 -7.14 31.87 15.33
C GLU A 132 -5.83 32.10 14.58
N TYR A 133 -4.98 31.08 14.57
CA TYR A 133 -3.72 31.09 13.85
C TYR A 133 -3.50 29.77 13.11
N HIS A 134 -4.55 29.28 12.46
CA HIS A 134 -4.54 28.01 11.74
C HIS A 134 -3.65 28.08 10.49
N THR A 135 -3.15 26.93 10.07
CA THR A 135 -2.63 26.73 8.71
C THR A 135 -3.55 25.78 7.95
N GLU A 136 -3.19 25.37 6.74
CA GLU A 136 -3.94 24.33 6.01
C GLU A 136 -3.96 22.99 6.78
N ASN A 137 -2.89 22.68 7.52
CA ASN A 137 -2.69 21.37 8.14
C ASN A 137 -2.62 21.41 9.68
N THR A 138 -2.71 22.58 10.32
CA THR A 138 -2.58 22.72 11.77
C THR A 138 -3.64 23.61 12.39
N VAL A 139 -4.06 23.24 13.60
CA VAL A 139 -5.01 24.01 14.41
C VAL A 139 -4.26 24.82 15.46
N HIS A 140 -4.75 26.03 15.72
CA HIS A 140 -4.20 26.91 16.75
C HIS A 140 -5.26 27.93 17.18
N PHE A 141 -5.83 27.74 18.37
CA PHE A 141 -6.71 28.71 19.01
C PHE A 141 -6.02 29.26 20.27
N GLU A 142 -6.06 30.58 20.44
CA GLU A 142 -5.78 31.22 21.73
C GLU A 142 -7.10 31.69 22.35
N LEU A 143 -7.45 31.18 23.52
CA LEU A 143 -8.68 31.51 24.22
C LEU A 143 -8.38 32.38 25.45
N THR A 144 -9.23 33.39 25.67
CA THR A 144 -9.22 34.25 26.85
C THR A 144 -10.49 34.02 27.65
N LEU A 145 -10.34 33.69 28.93
CA LEU A 145 -11.43 33.45 29.87
C LEU A 145 -11.30 34.42 31.04
N SER A 146 -12.39 34.67 31.76
CA SER A 146 -12.31 35.32 33.06
C SER A 146 -11.59 34.43 34.08
N PRO A 147 -10.95 34.98 35.12
CA PRO A 147 -10.27 34.18 36.14
C PRO A 147 -11.16 33.13 36.80
N GLU A 148 -12.45 33.44 37.00
CA GLU A 148 -13.44 32.52 37.58
C GLU A 148 -13.73 31.34 36.63
N GLN A 149 -13.94 31.62 35.34
CA GLN A 149 -14.19 30.59 34.33
C GLN A 149 -12.95 29.72 34.08
N MET A 150 -11.75 30.31 34.12
CA MET A 150 -10.49 29.56 34.03
C MET A 150 -10.37 28.52 35.17
N GLN A 151 -10.63 28.93 36.41
CA GLN A 151 -10.60 28.01 37.56
C GLN A 151 -11.66 26.91 37.43
N LEU A 152 -12.86 27.24 36.94
CA LEU A 152 -13.91 26.26 36.69
C LEU A 152 -13.52 25.25 35.60
N ALA A 153 -12.91 25.72 34.51
CA ALA A 153 -12.43 24.88 33.42
C ALA A 153 -11.31 23.93 33.90
N GLU A 154 -10.34 24.43 34.66
CA GLU A 154 -9.27 23.61 35.26
C GLU A 154 -9.82 22.56 36.21
N LYS A 155 -10.77 22.93 37.08
CA LYS A 155 -11.42 21.99 38.02
C LYS A 155 -12.18 20.87 37.30
N ASN A 156 -12.78 21.17 36.15
CA ASN A 156 -13.52 20.20 35.35
C ASN A 156 -12.63 19.32 34.46
N GLY A 157 -11.34 19.65 34.36
CA GLY A 157 -10.41 19.10 33.38
C GLY A 157 -10.57 19.82 32.04
N LEU A 158 -9.50 20.46 31.56
CA LEU A 158 -9.50 21.30 30.37
C LEU A 158 -9.97 20.53 29.13
N GLU A 159 -9.45 19.32 28.94
CA GLU A 159 -9.75 18.49 27.77
C GLU A 159 -11.23 18.12 27.70
N LYS A 160 -11.85 17.86 28.87
CA LYS A 160 -13.28 17.56 28.95
C LYS A 160 -14.12 18.82 28.77
N HIS A 161 -13.73 19.93 29.41
CA HIS A 161 -14.46 21.18 29.36
C HIS A 161 -14.54 21.75 27.93
N PHE A 162 -13.43 21.66 27.19
CA PHE A 162 -13.33 22.12 25.81
C PHE A 162 -13.71 21.06 24.76
N LYS A 163 -14.30 19.93 25.15
CA LYS A 163 -14.69 18.84 24.22
C LYS A 163 -13.52 18.32 23.37
N LEU A 164 -12.29 18.40 23.89
CA LEU A 164 -11.07 17.90 23.26
C LEU A 164 -10.77 16.44 23.61
N LYS A 165 -11.73 15.73 24.20
CA LYS A 165 -11.64 14.30 24.49
C LYS A 165 -12.81 13.57 23.86
N THR A 166 -12.51 12.57 23.04
CA THR A 166 -13.48 11.65 22.43
C THR A 166 -13.01 10.21 22.59
N THR A 167 -13.85 9.26 22.20
CA THR A 167 -13.58 7.83 22.33
C THR A 167 -13.71 7.13 20.99
N ILE A 168 -12.76 6.25 20.67
CA ILE A 168 -12.78 5.38 19.50
C ILE A 168 -13.02 3.95 19.98
N ALA A 169 -14.00 3.25 19.39
CA ALA A 169 -14.24 1.84 19.68
C ALA A 169 -13.59 0.96 18.60
N THR A 170 -13.07 -0.19 19.02
CA THR A 170 -12.48 -1.22 18.12
C THR A 170 -13.31 -2.50 18.07
N SER A 171 -14.57 -2.44 18.54
CA SER A 171 -15.43 -3.62 18.72
C SER A 171 -16.26 -4.02 17.49
N ASN A 172 -16.31 -3.18 16.46
CA ASN A 172 -17.18 -3.35 15.29
C ASN A 172 -16.39 -3.38 13.98
N MET A 173 -15.51 -4.36 13.83
CA MET A 173 -14.73 -4.57 12.61
C MET A 173 -15.33 -5.72 11.81
N VAL A 174 -16.24 -5.40 10.89
CA VAL A 174 -16.91 -6.38 10.02
C VAL A 174 -16.42 -6.17 8.60
N LEU A 175 -15.79 -7.19 8.01
CA LEU A 175 -15.18 -7.11 6.68
C LEU A 175 -15.54 -8.34 5.85
N PHE A 176 -15.43 -8.23 4.54
CA PHE A 176 -15.43 -9.40 3.66
C PHE A 176 -14.07 -10.09 3.71
N ASP A 177 -14.08 -11.41 3.82
CA ASP A 177 -12.88 -12.22 3.63
C ASP A 177 -12.53 -12.37 2.14
N HIS A 178 -11.42 -13.04 1.85
CA HIS A 178 -10.95 -13.29 0.48
C HIS A 178 -11.91 -14.12 -0.38
N GLU A 179 -12.83 -14.89 0.23
CA GLU A 179 -13.87 -15.66 -0.46
C GLU A 179 -15.16 -14.86 -0.67
N GLY A 180 -15.24 -13.63 -0.12
CA GLY A 180 -16.41 -12.77 -0.20
C GLY A 180 -17.44 -13.04 0.90
N LYS A 181 -17.08 -13.72 1.98
CA LYS A 181 -17.96 -13.96 3.13
C LYS A 181 -17.75 -12.89 4.20
N ILE A 182 -18.84 -12.52 4.89
CA ILE A 182 -18.80 -11.54 5.97
C ILE A 182 -18.18 -12.20 7.21
N ALA A 183 -17.13 -11.58 7.74
CA ALA A 183 -16.45 -11.98 8.96
C ALA A 183 -16.38 -10.81 9.94
N LYS A 184 -16.63 -11.08 11.23
CA LYS A 184 -16.42 -10.13 12.32
C LYS A 184 -15.08 -10.43 12.99
N TYR A 185 -14.26 -9.40 13.14
CA TYR A 185 -12.96 -9.45 13.79
C TYR A 185 -13.03 -8.75 15.15
N ASN A 186 -12.42 -9.34 16.17
CA ASN A 186 -12.39 -8.80 17.53
C ASN A 186 -11.18 -7.91 17.78
N SER A 187 -10.13 -8.00 16.95
CA SER A 187 -8.93 -7.18 17.07
C SER A 187 -8.27 -6.94 15.71
N ALA A 188 -7.47 -5.87 15.61
CA ALA A 188 -6.64 -5.62 14.43
C ALA A 188 -5.60 -6.73 14.18
N LEU A 189 -5.19 -7.45 15.23
CA LEU A 189 -4.29 -8.60 15.10
C LEU A 189 -4.93 -9.79 14.40
N GLU A 190 -6.23 -10.03 14.60
CA GLU A 190 -6.96 -11.07 13.85
C GLU A 190 -7.01 -10.72 12.35
N ILE A 191 -7.34 -9.47 12.01
CA ILE A 191 -7.32 -8.99 10.61
C ILE A 191 -5.92 -9.15 10.02
N LEU A 192 -4.88 -8.75 10.75
CA LEU A 192 -3.49 -8.85 10.29
C LEU A 192 -3.07 -10.30 10.07
N LYS A 193 -3.46 -11.21 10.98
CA LYS A 193 -3.15 -12.64 10.87
C LYS A 193 -3.77 -13.26 9.61
N ASP A 194 -5.05 -13.00 9.37
CA ASP A 194 -5.76 -13.54 8.20
C ASP A 194 -5.21 -12.96 6.89
N PHE A 195 -4.95 -11.65 6.87
CA PHE A 195 -4.26 -11.00 5.75
C PHE A 195 -2.90 -11.65 5.47
N CYS A 196 -2.10 -11.92 6.50
CA CYS A 196 -0.77 -12.45 6.29
C CYS A 196 -0.76 -13.89 5.76
N GLN A 197 -1.72 -14.72 6.18
CA GLN A 197 -1.89 -16.06 5.63
C GLN A 197 -2.23 -16.01 4.14
N LEU A 198 -3.18 -15.15 3.75
CA LEU A 198 -3.52 -14.92 2.35
C LEU A 198 -2.32 -14.39 1.57
N ARG A 199 -1.66 -13.36 2.11
CA ARG A 199 -0.55 -12.68 1.43
C ARG A 199 0.63 -13.63 1.18
N ARG A 200 0.92 -14.53 2.12
CA ARG A 200 1.95 -15.57 1.95
C ARG A 200 1.65 -16.47 0.75
N ARG A 201 0.40 -16.94 0.60
CA ARG A 201 -0.02 -17.74 -0.58
C ARG A 201 0.16 -16.96 -1.89
N VAL A 202 -0.18 -15.67 -1.89
CA VAL A 202 0.04 -14.83 -3.08
C VAL A 202 1.53 -14.64 -3.40
N TYR A 203 2.41 -14.62 -2.40
CA TYR A 203 3.86 -14.66 -2.65
C TYR A 203 4.34 -16.01 -3.19
N ASP A 204 3.77 -17.13 -2.75
CA ASP A 204 4.04 -18.45 -3.33
C ASP A 204 3.71 -18.44 -4.83
N GLU A 205 2.50 -17.99 -5.19
CA GLU A 205 2.04 -17.85 -6.58
C GLU A 205 2.94 -16.90 -7.37
N ARG A 206 3.29 -15.74 -6.80
CA ARG A 206 4.22 -14.78 -7.42
C ARG A 206 5.59 -15.41 -7.67
N LYS A 207 6.15 -16.14 -6.71
CA LYS A 207 7.44 -16.80 -6.86
C LYS A 207 7.39 -17.87 -7.95
N ALA A 208 6.33 -18.70 -7.96
CA ALA A 208 6.13 -19.71 -9.00
C ALA A 208 6.04 -19.07 -10.40
N TYR A 209 5.26 -18.00 -10.55
CA TYR A 209 5.14 -17.25 -11.80
C TYR A 209 6.49 -16.66 -12.26
N LEU A 210 7.24 -16.02 -11.35
CA LEU A 210 8.54 -15.44 -11.69
C LEU A 210 9.56 -16.51 -12.08
N VAL A 211 9.56 -17.66 -11.41
CA VAL A 211 10.40 -18.81 -11.77
C VAL A 211 10.03 -19.35 -13.15
N ALA A 212 8.73 -19.50 -13.45
CA ALA A 212 8.24 -19.91 -14.76
C ALA A 212 8.64 -18.92 -15.85
N LYS A 213 8.46 -17.62 -15.61
CA LYS A 213 8.84 -16.53 -16.53
C LYS A 213 10.33 -16.55 -16.86
N LEU A 214 11.19 -16.57 -15.84
CA LEU A 214 12.64 -16.63 -16.05
C LEU A 214 13.08 -17.94 -16.72
N THR A 215 12.41 -19.06 -16.39
CA THR A 215 12.67 -20.34 -17.07
C THR A 215 12.31 -20.25 -18.55
N ARG A 216 11.14 -19.71 -18.90
CA ARG A 216 10.74 -19.48 -20.29
C ARG A 216 11.73 -18.57 -21.03
N GLU A 217 12.12 -17.44 -20.43
CA GLU A 217 13.10 -16.51 -21.01
C GLU A 217 14.45 -17.18 -21.27
N LYS A 218 14.96 -17.93 -20.28
CA LYS A 218 16.19 -18.73 -20.42
C LYS A 218 16.07 -19.73 -21.57
N GLU A 219 14.96 -20.46 -21.67
CA GLU A 219 14.77 -21.48 -22.70
C GLU A 219 14.67 -20.85 -24.11
N ILE A 220 14.01 -19.69 -24.25
CA ILE A 220 14.01 -18.92 -25.50
C ILE A 220 15.44 -18.54 -25.90
N LEU A 221 16.23 -17.96 -24.98
CA LEU A 221 17.60 -17.57 -25.26
C LEU A 221 18.49 -18.77 -25.57
N SER A 222 18.27 -19.91 -24.90
CA SER A 222 18.99 -21.16 -25.15
C SER A 222 18.71 -21.71 -26.54
N ASN A 223 17.44 -21.73 -26.97
CA ASN A 223 17.06 -22.14 -28.32
C ASN A 223 17.62 -21.17 -29.37
N LYS A 224 17.55 -19.84 -29.15
CA LYS A 224 18.12 -18.83 -30.05
C LYS A 224 19.63 -18.99 -30.21
N ALA A 225 20.37 -19.11 -29.11
CA ALA A 225 21.81 -19.31 -29.14
C ALA A 225 22.19 -20.60 -29.89
N ARG A 226 21.46 -21.70 -29.64
CA ARG A 226 21.69 -22.98 -30.32
C ARG A 226 21.38 -22.89 -31.82
N PHE A 227 20.26 -22.27 -32.20
CA PHE A 227 19.87 -22.09 -33.59
C PHE A 227 20.93 -21.30 -34.36
N ILE A 228 21.32 -20.13 -33.86
CA ILE A 228 22.31 -19.30 -34.53
C ILE A 228 23.65 -20.02 -34.62
N PHE A 229 24.09 -20.68 -33.55
CA PHE A 229 25.36 -21.40 -33.54
C PHE A 229 25.40 -22.53 -34.58
N MET A 230 24.31 -23.29 -34.73
CA MET A 230 24.21 -24.33 -35.77
C MET A 230 24.21 -23.74 -37.18
N VAL A 231 23.55 -22.61 -37.41
CA VAL A 231 23.55 -21.93 -38.71
C VAL A 231 24.95 -21.42 -39.05
N VAL A 232 25.63 -20.76 -38.10
CA VAL A 232 26.96 -20.20 -38.30
C VAL A 232 28.01 -21.30 -38.51
N LYS A 233 27.86 -22.47 -37.87
CA LYS A 233 28.70 -23.64 -38.12
C LYS A 233 28.40 -24.40 -39.43
N GLY A 234 27.30 -24.06 -40.11
CA GLY A 234 26.83 -24.81 -41.28
C GLY A 234 26.18 -26.16 -40.95
N GLU A 235 25.88 -26.43 -39.67
CA GLU A 235 25.14 -27.62 -39.24
C GLU A 235 23.63 -27.52 -39.56
N LEU A 236 23.11 -26.30 -39.70
CA LEU A 236 21.73 -26.02 -40.08
C LEU A 236 21.69 -25.05 -41.26
N GLU A 237 21.30 -25.54 -42.45
CA GLU A 237 21.17 -24.71 -43.64
C GLU A 237 19.74 -24.21 -43.85
N LEU A 238 19.57 -22.88 -43.90
CA LEU A 238 18.29 -22.20 -44.13
C LEU A 238 18.01 -21.94 -45.62
N ARG A 239 19.04 -21.95 -46.47
CA ARG A 239 18.92 -21.61 -47.89
C ARG A 239 18.30 -22.77 -48.67
N LYS A 240 17.46 -22.45 -49.65
CA LYS A 240 16.83 -23.40 -50.59
C LYS A 240 15.96 -24.50 -49.95
N LYS A 241 15.61 -24.40 -48.66
CA LYS A 241 14.65 -25.30 -47.99
C LYS A 241 13.24 -24.72 -48.01
N LYS A 242 12.23 -25.59 -48.11
CA LYS A 242 10.84 -25.19 -47.92
C LYS A 242 10.59 -24.92 -46.43
N LYS A 243 9.69 -23.99 -46.12
CA LYS A 243 9.27 -23.66 -44.74
C LYS A 243 8.84 -24.91 -43.97
N SER A 244 8.05 -25.79 -44.60
CA SER A 244 7.60 -27.07 -44.03
C SER A 244 8.75 -27.98 -43.56
N ASP A 245 9.78 -28.11 -44.39
CA ASP A 245 10.89 -29.04 -44.16
C ASP A 245 11.79 -28.50 -43.03
N LEU A 246 11.93 -27.18 -42.97
CA LEU A 246 12.66 -26.50 -41.91
C LEU A 246 11.95 -26.64 -40.55
N LEU A 247 10.61 -26.53 -40.50
CA LEU A 247 9.85 -26.74 -39.27
C LEU A 247 10.00 -28.19 -38.76
N GLN A 248 9.94 -29.18 -39.66
CA GLN A 248 10.17 -30.59 -39.31
C GLN A 248 11.61 -30.85 -38.82
N GLU A 249 12.60 -30.20 -39.44
CA GLU A 249 14.00 -30.30 -39.03
C GLU A 249 14.22 -29.69 -37.65
N LEU A 250 13.66 -28.51 -37.37
CA LEU A 250 13.71 -27.88 -36.04
C LEU A 250 13.07 -28.77 -34.97
N GLN A 251 11.93 -29.39 -35.29
CA GLN A 251 11.28 -30.34 -34.40
C GLN A 251 12.15 -31.58 -34.17
N ARG A 252 12.76 -32.14 -35.22
CA ARG A 252 13.67 -33.29 -35.11
C ARG A 252 14.93 -32.98 -34.30
N LEU A 253 15.43 -31.75 -34.40
CA LEU A 253 16.55 -31.24 -33.60
C LEU A 253 16.14 -30.88 -32.16
N GLY A 254 14.86 -31.04 -31.79
CA GLY A 254 14.34 -30.80 -30.46
C GLY A 254 14.42 -29.33 -30.05
N PHE A 255 14.17 -28.40 -30.96
CA PHE A 255 13.91 -27.01 -30.57
C PHE A 255 12.53 -26.92 -29.93
N LYS A 256 12.41 -26.17 -28.83
CA LYS A 256 11.12 -26.03 -28.14
C LYS A 256 10.19 -25.14 -28.97
N LYS A 257 8.92 -25.51 -29.02
CA LYS A 257 7.87 -24.69 -29.64
C LYS A 257 7.53 -23.49 -28.77
N MET A 258 7.04 -22.41 -29.37
CA MET A 258 6.57 -21.24 -28.64
C MET A 258 5.41 -21.61 -27.71
N SER A 259 4.48 -22.46 -28.15
CA SER A 259 3.41 -23.02 -27.33
C SER A 259 3.90 -23.80 -26.10
N GLU A 260 4.94 -24.62 -26.23
CA GLU A 260 5.57 -25.32 -25.09
C GLU A 260 6.25 -24.36 -24.11
N LEU A 261 6.84 -23.28 -24.63
CA LEU A 261 7.48 -22.25 -23.83
C LEU A 261 6.44 -21.40 -23.08
N ASP A 262 5.31 -21.11 -23.72
CA ASP A 262 4.18 -20.38 -23.13
C ASP A 262 3.43 -21.21 -22.10
N ALA A 263 3.32 -22.53 -22.30
CA ALA A 263 2.74 -23.45 -21.32
C ALA A 263 3.43 -23.39 -19.95
N LEU A 264 4.73 -23.06 -19.90
CA LEU A 264 5.47 -22.86 -18.66
C LEU A 264 4.88 -21.73 -17.80
N LEU A 265 4.36 -20.66 -18.43
CA LEU A 265 3.74 -19.53 -17.71
C LEU A 265 2.35 -19.85 -17.16
N GLU A 266 1.61 -20.73 -17.82
CA GLU A 266 0.25 -21.11 -17.43
C GLU A 266 0.22 -22.17 -16.33
N GLY A 267 1.39 -22.66 -15.87
CA GLY A 267 1.46 -23.73 -14.87
C GLY A 267 0.97 -25.08 -15.39
N ARG A 268 0.80 -25.24 -16.71
CA ARG A 268 0.52 -26.54 -17.32
C ARG A 268 1.85 -27.27 -17.50
N ASP A 269 1.96 -28.42 -16.85
CA ASP A 269 3.15 -29.26 -16.92
C ASP A 269 3.44 -29.61 -18.39
N ALA A 270 4.63 -29.28 -18.87
CA ALA A 270 5.03 -29.44 -20.28
C ALA A 270 5.09 -30.92 -20.73
N GLY A 271 4.87 -31.87 -19.80
CA GLY A 271 4.79 -33.30 -20.07
C GLY A 271 3.40 -33.85 -20.45
N ALA A 272 2.32 -33.08 -20.29
CA ALA A 272 0.96 -33.56 -20.58
C ALA A 272 0.45 -33.20 -22.00
N ALA A 273 1.19 -32.39 -22.76
CA ALA A 273 0.81 -31.97 -24.11
C ALA A 273 1.34 -32.91 -25.23
N ALA A 274 1.95 -34.04 -24.89
CA ALA A 274 2.50 -34.97 -25.88
C ALA A 274 1.44 -35.92 -26.49
N GLU A 275 0.27 -36.08 -25.87
CA GLU A 275 -0.83 -36.91 -26.40
C GLU A 275 -2.19 -36.29 -26.07
N GLY A 276 -2.68 -35.40 -26.92
CA GLY A 276 -4.00 -34.80 -26.77
C GLY A 276 -4.33 -33.92 -27.95
N ASP A 277 -5.13 -34.46 -28.86
CA ASP A 277 -5.66 -33.81 -30.05
C ASP A 277 -6.33 -32.46 -29.67
N ALA A 278 -5.63 -31.36 -29.94
CA ALA A 278 -6.11 -30.02 -29.64
C ALA A 278 -7.09 -29.60 -30.74
N GLN A 279 -8.38 -29.67 -30.42
CA GLN A 279 -9.45 -29.15 -31.28
C GLN A 279 -9.32 -27.62 -31.40
N PRO A 280 -9.44 -27.03 -32.61
CA PRO A 280 -9.16 -25.61 -32.80
C PRO A 280 -10.32 -24.76 -32.28
N ALA A 281 -10.02 -23.82 -31.40
CA ALA A 281 -10.92 -22.70 -31.09
C ALA A 281 -10.88 -21.71 -32.27
N ALA A 282 -12.06 -21.42 -32.81
CA ALA A 282 -12.26 -20.59 -33.99
C ALA A 282 -12.17 -19.09 -33.69
N GLY A 283 -11.54 -18.33 -34.61
CA GLY A 283 -11.93 -16.97 -34.96
C GLY A 283 -10.91 -15.87 -34.74
N GLY A 284 -10.12 -15.56 -35.79
CA GLY A 284 -9.35 -14.32 -35.90
C GLY A 284 -8.21 -14.43 -36.91
N GLU A 285 -8.38 -13.84 -38.10
CA GLU A 285 -7.41 -13.82 -39.19
C GLU A 285 -6.13 -13.07 -38.82
N ASP A 286 -5.02 -13.79 -38.66
CA ASP A 286 -3.66 -13.28 -38.84
C ASP A 286 -2.79 -14.43 -39.36
N ALA A 287 -2.11 -14.20 -40.48
CA ALA A 287 -1.37 -15.20 -41.25
C ALA A 287 -0.35 -16.00 -40.41
N GLU A 288 -0.46 -17.34 -40.48
CA GLU A 288 0.50 -18.38 -40.04
C GLU A 288 1.65 -17.93 -39.11
N LYS A 289 1.34 -17.51 -37.87
CA LYS A 289 2.39 -17.51 -36.83
C LYS A 289 2.74 -18.95 -36.51
N THR A 290 3.95 -19.37 -36.87
CA THR A 290 4.40 -20.73 -36.54
C THR A 290 5.02 -20.77 -35.15
N ASP A 291 4.96 -21.93 -34.50
CA ASP A 291 5.58 -22.18 -33.20
C ASP A 291 7.10 -21.89 -33.14
N TYR A 292 7.77 -21.73 -34.30
CA TYR A 292 9.21 -21.45 -34.40
C TYR A 292 9.53 -20.06 -34.93
N ASP A 293 8.55 -19.16 -35.04
CA ASP A 293 8.77 -17.81 -35.57
C ASP A 293 9.78 -17.00 -34.74
N TYR A 294 9.90 -17.29 -33.44
CA TYR A 294 10.90 -16.67 -32.57
C TYR A 294 12.35 -17.01 -32.95
N LEU A 295 12.56 -18.05 -33.77
CA LEU A 295 13.85 -18.45 -34.37
C LEU A 295 13.94 -18.01 -35.84
N LEU A 296 12.90 -18.29 -36.63
CA LEU A 296 12.91 -18.07 -38.08
C LEU A 296 12.71 -16.61 -38.48
N GLY A 297 12.05 -15.81 -37.63
CA GLY A 297 11.83 -14.37 -37.84
C GLY A 297 13.03 -13.50 -37.44
N MET A 298 14.17 -14.10 -37.07
CA MET A 298 15.37 -13.36 -36.69
C MET A 298 16.03 -12.70 -37.91
N ASN A 299 16.52 -11.46 -37.73
CA ASN A 299 17.23 -10.73 -38.78
C ASN A 299 18.52 -11.46 -39.20
N LEU A 300 18.88 -11.45 -40.48
CA LEU A 300 20.10 -12.08 -41.00
C LEU A 300 21.37 -11.59 -40.28
N TRP A 301 21.41 -10.32 -39.88
CA TRP A 301 22.51 -9.73 -39.09
C TRP A 301 22.67 -10.34 -37.69
N SER A 302 21.67 -11.09 -37.21
CA SER A 302 21.78 -11.84 -35.96
C SER A 302 22.50 -13.19 -36.11
N LEU A 303 22.78 -13.61 -37.34
CA LEU A 303 23.43 -14.89 -37.66
C LEU A 303 24.96 -14.75 -37.69
N THR A 304 25.55 -14.22 -36.61
CA THR A 304 27.00 -14.04 -36.47
C THR A 304 27.52 -14.68 -35.18
N PHE A 305 28.81 -15.04 -35.13
CA PHE A 305 29.44 -15.57 -33.92
C PHE A 305 29.35 -14.59 -32.75
N GLU A 306 29.53 -13.29 -33.01
CA GLU A 306 29.42 -12.23 -32.01
C GLU A 306 28.04 -12.22 -31.35
N LYS A 307 26.97 -12.36 -32.16
CA LYS A 307 25.61 -12.39 -31.63
C LYS A 307 25.30 -13.64 -30.82
N VAL A 308 25.90 -14.78 -31.18
CA VAL A 308 25.82 -16.01 -30.37
C VAL A 308 26.37 -15.78 -28.98
N GLU A 309 27.56 -15.18 -28.87
CA GLU A 309 28.19 -14.91 -27.57
C GLU A 309 27.40 -13.88 -26.76
N GLU A 310 26.82 -12.85 -27.39
CA GLU A 310 25.93 -11.90 -26.73
C GLU A 310 24.68 -12.59 -26.15
N ILE A 311 24.00 -13.43 -26.93
CA ILE A 311 22.80 -14.16 -26.49
C ILE A 311 23.14 -15.18 -25.40
N LYS A 312 24.30 -15.84 -25.49
CA LYS A 312 24.79 -16.72 -24.41
C LYS A 312 25.00 -15.94 -23.12
N LYS A 313 25.61 -14.75 -23.18
CA LYS A 313 25.79 -13.90 -22.00
C LYS A 313 24.45 -13.52 -21.36
N LEU A 314 23.45 -13.13 -22.18
CA LEU A 314 22.10 -12.84 -21.70
C LEU A 314 21.42 -14.07 -21.09
N ARG A 315 21.58 -15.25 -21.71
CA ARG A 315 21.09 -16.52 -21.15
C ARG A 315 21.71 -16.80 -19.80
N ASP A 316 23.02 -16.61 -19.67
CA ASP A 316 23.76 -16.92 -18.45
C ASP A 316 23.37 -15.97 -17.31
N GLN A 317 23.14 -14.69 -17.61
CA GLN A 317 22.50 -13.74 -16.67
C GLN A 317 21.13 -14.23 -16.21
N LYS A 318 20.28 -14.70 -17.14
CA LYS A 318 18.95 -15.24 -16.77
C LYS A 318 19.02 -16.53 -15.95
N ILE A 319 20.06 -17.36 -16.16
CA ILE A 319 20.32 -18.55 -15.33
C ILE A 319 20.70 -18.12 -13.91
N GLU A 320 21.55 -17.11 -13.77
CA GLU A 320 21.95 -16.56 -12.48
C GLU A 320 20.74 -15.97 -11.73
N GLU A 321 19.97 -15.08 -12.37
CA GLU A 321 18.73 -14.52 -11.82
C GLU A 321 17.74 -15.61 -11.37
N LEU A 322 17.56 -16.66 -12.19
CA LEU A 322 16.68 -17.79 -11.86
C LEU A 322 17.19 -18.57 -10.66
N ASN A 323 18.50 -18.80 -10.57
CA ASN A 323 19.11 -19.53 -9.45
C ASN A 323 19.02 -18.73 -8.14
N GLU A 324 19.23 -17.42 -8.19
CA GLU A 324 19.04 -16.52 -7.05
C GLU A 324 17.58 -16.51 -6.59
N LEU A 325 16.63 -16.37 -7.53
CA LEU A 325 15.20 -16.38 -7.21
C LEU A 325 14.76 -17.70 -6.57
N LYS A 326 15.24 -18.84 -7.09
CA LYS A 326 14.94 -20.16 -6.50
C LYS A 326 15.41 -20.27 -5.05
N LYS A 327 16.63 -19.78 -4.76
CA LYS A 327 17.21 -19.76 -3.41
C LYS A 327 16.52 -18.76 -2.47
N THR A 328 15.97 -17.67 -3.00
CA THR A 328 15.32 -16.63 -2.19
C THR A 328 14.03 -17.18 -1.58
N THR A 329 13.91 -17.14 -0.26
CA THR A 329 12.70 -17.54 0.48
C THR A 329 11.57 -16.51 0.30
N ILE A 330 10.31 -16.93 0.47
CA ILE A 330 9.13 -16.04 0.39
C ILE A 330 9.23 -14.92 1.42
N GLU A 331 9.66 -15.27 2.62
CA GLU A 331 9.85 -14.36 3.75
C GLU A 331 10.83 -13.24 3.38
N SER A 332 11.92 -13.59 2.69
CA SER A 332 12.91 -12.62 2.19
C SER A 332 12.36 -11.76 1.04
N MET A 333 11.56 -12.32 0.14
CA MET A 333 10.90 -11.55 -0.93
C MET A 333 9.97 -10.50 -0.33
N TRP A 334 9.15 -10.90 0.65
CA TRP A 334 8.23 -9.99 1.31
C TRP A 334 8.96 -8.95 2.15
N ASP A 335 9.97 -9.36 2.94
CA ASP A 335 10.76 -8.42 3.74
C ASP A 335 11.49 -7.36 2.89
N ARG A 336 11.95 -7.73 1.68
CA ARG A 336 12.52 -6.79 0.71
C ARG A 336 11.50 -5.76 0.24
N ASP A 337 10.28 -6.18 -0.08
CA ASP A 337 9.20 -5.28 -0.48
C ASP A 337 8.81 -4.34 0.68
N LEU A 338 8.74 -4.85 1.92
CA LEU A 338 8.48 -4.04 3.12
C LEU A 338 9.61 -3.04 3.38
N GLY A 339 10.87 -3.44 3.17
CA GLY A 339 12.03 -2.57 3.28
C GLY A 339 12.03 -1.45 2.24
N ALA A 340 11.65 -1.76 1.00
CA ALA A 340 11.49 -0.76 -0.05
C ALA A 340 10.37 0.24 0.27
N LEU A 341 9.25 -0.23 0.83
CA LEU A 341 8.16 0.64 1.29
C LEU A 341 8.59 1.55 2.44
N LEU A 342 9.29 1.01 3.44
CA LEU A 342 9.77 1.82 4.57
C LEU A 342 10.67 2.95 4.11
N LYS A 343 11.61 2.66 3.21
CA LYS A 343 12.47 3.69 2.62
C LYS A 343 11.66 4.75 1.88
N ALA A 344 10.70 4.33 1.06
CA ALA A 344 9.86 5.27 0.33
C ALA A 344 9.00 6.15 1.26
N LEU A 345 8.54 5.61 2.41
CA LEU A 345 7.83 6.38 3.42
C LEU A 345 8.74 7.39 4.12
N GLU A 346 9.98 7.00 4.44
CA GLU A 346 10.98 7.90 5.03
C GLU A 346 11.33 9.05 4.08
N ASP A 347 11.56 8.74 2.80
CA ASP A 347 11.83 9.75 1.77
C ASP A 347 10.65 10.73 1.60
N LEU A 348 9.41 10.22 1.63
CA LEU A 348 8.20 11.05 1.52
C LEU A 348 8.02 11.96 2.75
N GLU A 349 8.16 11.41 3.96
CA GLU A 349 8.00 12.18 5.20
C GLU A 349 9.10 13.24 5.36
N ALA A 350 10.33 12.96 4.89
CA ALA A 350 11.40 13.95 4.86
C ALA A 350 11.05 15.13 3.94
N ALA A 351 10.52 14.85 2.74
CA ALA A 351 10.06 15.90 1.82
C ALA A 351 8.89 16.71 2.41
N GLU A 352 7.91 16.05 3.01
CA GLU A 352 6.77 16.72 3.68
C GLU A 352 7.24 17.60 4.85
N ALA A 353 8.26 17.17 5.61
CA ALA A 353 8.82 17.95 6.72
C ALA A 353 9.55 19.21 6.21
N GLU A 354 10.34 19.11 5.14
CA GLU A 354 10.99 20.28 4.52
C GLU A 354 9.97 21.30 4.01
N GLU A 355 8.88 20.84 3.39
CA GLU A 355 7.78 21.71 2.95
C GLU A 355 7.05 22.37 4.13
N ALA A 356 6.82 21.63 5.21
CA ALA A 356 6.19 22.13 6.42
C ALA A 356 7.04 23.20 7.12
N ASP A 357 8.36 22.99 7.23
CA ASP A 357 9.29 23.95 7.82
C ASP A 357 9.32 25.25 7.01
N ALA A 358 9.39 25.15 5.68
CA ALA A 358 9.32 26.31 4.80
C ALA A 358 8.00 27.10 4.95
N ALA A 359 6.88 26.39 5.10
CA ALA A 359 5.57 27.02 5.34
C ALA A 359 5.49 27.68 6.72
N ALA A 360 6.07 27.06 7.76
CA ALA A 360 6.10 27.58 9.11
C ALA A 360 6.93 28.87 9.21
N GLU A 361 8.11 28.92 8.58
CA GLU A 361 8.93 30.14 8.51
C GLU A 361 8.18 31.30 7.83
N ALA A 362 7.46 31.00 6.74
CA ALA A 362 6.64 31.99 6.05
C ALA A 362 5.48 32.50 6.94
N ALA A 363 4.88 31.64 7.75
CA ALA A 363 3.80 31.99 8.67
C ALA A 363 4.29 32.82 9.88
N ASP A 364 5.44 32.47 10.48
CA ASP A 364 6.04 33.25 11.56
C ASP A 364 6.42 34.67 11.11
N GLY A 365 6.92 34.80 9.87
CA GLY A 365 7.16 36.10 9.24
C GLY A 365 5.89 36.96 9.12
N ARG A 366 4.71 36.37 8.95
CA ARG A 366 3.41 37.08 8.95
C ARG A 366 2.99 37.45 10.37
N ARG A 367 3.05 36.52 11.33
CA ARG A 367 2.74 36.77 12.75
C ARG A 367 3.53 37.93 13.33
N LYS A 368 4.84 38.00 13.05
CA LYS A 368 5.69 39.12 13.49
C LYS A 368 5.29 40.45 12.86
N LYS A 369 4.84 40.46 11.60
CA LYS A 369 4.34 41.68 10.93
C LYS A 369 3.00 42.15 11.48
N ASP A 370 2.10 41.23 11.80
CA ASP A 370 0.78 41.58 12.36
C ASP A 370 0.90 42.06 13.81
N ALA A 371 1.77 41.44 14.61
CA ALA A 371 2.11 41.92 15.95
C ALA A 371 2.73 43.34 15.92
N ALA A 372 3.54 43.65 14.92
CA ALA A 372 4.15 44.97 14.73
C ALA A 372 3.18 46.03 14.16
N ARG A 373 2.04 45.63 13.59
CA ARG A 373 0.99 46.54 13.08
C ARG A 373 -0.13 46.81 14.10
N GLY A 374 -0.30 45.93 15.08
CA GLY A 374 -1.28 46.05 16.16
C GLY A 374 -0.76 46.69 17.45
N ALA A 375 0.54 46.99 17.53
CA ALA A 375 1.17 47.81 18.56
C ALA A 375 1.42 49.22 18.01
#